data_AF-A0A127A5H4-F1
#
_entry.id   AF-A0A127A5H4-F1
#
_cell.length_a   1.000
_cell.length_b   1.000
_cell.length_c   1.000
_cell.angle_alpha   90.00
_cell.angle_beta   90.00
_cell.angle_gamma   90.00
#
_symmetry.space_group_name_H-M   'P 1'
#
loop_
_entity.id
_entity.type
_entity.pdbx_description
1 polymer ?
#
loop_
_entity_poly.entity_id
_entity_poly.type
_entity_poly.pdbx_seq_one_letter_code
_entity_poly.pdbx_strand_id
1 'polypeptide(L)'
;MDTGHDGDARQWRLTREAMDQAGLTPGQVWLRYFGLAGDAGEYEVDAYLNGVLALPAVQRDLVSHAVNELAGGAADAPYSRGLDGERNPGQGEAPDGR
;
A
#
# COMPACT_ATOMS: atom_id res chain seq x y z
N MET A 1 11.96 17.71 -9.29
CA MET A 1 11.23 17.36 -8.06
C MET A 1 10.91 15.89 -8.17
N ASP A 2 11.78 15.07 -7.61
CA ASP A 2 11.66 13.61 -7.58
C ASP A 2 11.07 13.23 -6.23
N THR A 3 9.74 13.24 -6.13
CA THR A 3 8.99 12.88 -4.91
C THR A 3 8.31 11.51 -5.05
N GLY A 4 8.68 10.73 -6.05
CA GLY A 4 8.10 9.41 -6.32
C GLY A 4 8.77 8.25 -5.57
N HIS A 5 10.00 8.44 -5.07
CA HIS A 5 10.82 7.36 -4.51
C HIS A 5 10.61 7.12 -3.01
N ASP A 6 10.20 8.13 -2.23
CA ASP A 6 9.99 7.97 -0.78
C ASP A 6 8.64 7.31 -0.43
N GLY A 7 7.59 7.59 -1.22
CA GLY A 7 6.26 7.00 -1.02
C GLY A 7 6.22 5.50 -1.31
N ASP A 8 7.01 5.07 -2.30
CA ASP A 8 7.28 3.68 -2.66
C ASP A 8 7.72 2.84 -1.46
N ALA A 9 8.80 3.26 -0.81
CA ALA A 9 9.41 2.52 0.29
C ALA A 9 8.50 2.43 1.52
N ARG A 10 7.63 3.43 1.72
CA ARG A 10 6.63 3.43 2.80
C ARG A 10 5.45 2.52 2.47
N GLN A 11 5.02 2.46 1.21
CA GLN A 11 3.85 1.68 0.80
C GLN A 11 4.05 0.20 1.05
N TRP A 12 5.12 -0.41 0.53
CA TRP A 12 5.31 -1.86 0.62
C TRP A 12 5.42 -2.34 2.07
N ARG A 13 6.04 -1.55 2.95
CA ARG A 13 6.16 -1.86 4.38
C ARG A 13 4.81 -1.94 5.05
N LEU A 14 3.99 -0.91 4.85
CA LEU A 14 2.64 -0.86 5.43
C LEU A 14 1.74 -1.95 4.84
N THR A 15 1.86 -2.24 3.55
CA THR A 15 1.16 -3.37 2.92
C THR A 15 1.59 -4.70 3.53
N ARG A 16 2.89 -4.89 3.81
CA ARG A 16 3.43 -6.09 4.46
C ARG A 16 2.95 -6.23 5.90
N GLU A 17 2.94 -5.14 6.67
CA GLU A 17 2.40 -5.11 8.03
C GLU A 17 0.90 -5.44 8.06
N ALA A 18 0.12 -4.97 7.08
CA ALA A 18 -1.28 -5.32 6.95
C ALA A 18 -1.49 -6.82 6.65
N MET A 19 -0.62 -7.41 5.82
CA MET A 19 -0.63 -8.86 5.58
C MET A 19 -0.35 -9.65 6.86
N ASP A 20 0.66 -9.25 7.63
CA ASP A 20 1.02 -9.95 8.87
C ASP A 20 -0.11 -9.88 9.91
N GLN A 21 -0.77 -8.72 10.03
CA GLN A 21 -1.95 -8.55 10.89
C GLN A 21 -3.14 -9.42 10.48
N ALA A 22 -3.36 -9.57 9.17
CA ALA A 22 -4.44 -10.39 8.61
C ALA A 22 -4.07 -11.88 8.46
N GLY A 23 -2.83 -12.27 8.79
CA GLY A 23 -2.34 -13.65 8.63
C GLY A 23 -2.25 -14.11 7.18
N LEU A 24 -2.02 -13.18 6.25
CA LEU A 24 -2.00 -13.44 4.81
C LEU A 24 -0.61 -13.85 4.33
N THR A 25 -0.57 -14.85 3.45
CA THR A 25 0.67 -15.28 2.78
C THR A 25 0.87 -14.50 1.46
N PRO A 26 2.13 -14.33 1.00
CA PRO A 26 2.41 -13.72 -0.30
C PRO A 26 1.69 -14.40 -1.46
N GLY A 27 1.59 -15.73 -1.46
CA GLY A 27 0.88 -16.49 -2.49
C GLY A 27 -0.63 -16.22 -2.53
N GLN A 28 -1.29 -16.03 -1.38
CA GLN A 28 -2.71 -15.66 -1.33
C GLN A 28 -2.93 -14.26 -1.91
N VAL A 29 -2.08 -13.31 -1.53
CA VAL A 29 -2.14 -11.93 -2.04
C VAL A 29 -1.87 -11.92 -3.54
N TRP A 30 -0.85 -12.65 -4.01
CA TRP A 30 -0.55 -12.78 -5.43
C TRP A 30 -1.73 -13.34 -6.22
N LEU A 31 -2.38 -14.41 -5.74
CA LEU A 31 -3.52 -15.01 -6.44
C LEU A 31 -4.68 -14.01 -6.58
N ARG A 32 -4.96 -13.22 -5.53
CA ARG A 32 -5.98 -12.18 -5.59
C ARG A 32 -5.58 -11.03 -6.51
N TYR A 33 -4.34 -10.55 -6.41
CA TYR A 33 -3.75 -9.52 -7.27
C TYR A 33 -3.78 -9.93 -8.76
N PHE A 34 -3.45 -11.17 -9.08
CA PHE A 34 -3.52 -11.72 -10.43
C PHE A 34 -4.95 -11.68 -10.98
N GLY A 35 -5.94 -12.02 -10.15
CA GLY A 35 -7.36 -11.89 -10.50
C GLY A 35 -7.82 -10.44 -10.76
N LEU A 36 -7.07 -9.44 -10.31
CA LEU A 36 -7.31 -8.01 -10.54
C LEU A 36 -6.58 -7.48 -11.78
N ALA A 37 -6.14 -8.36 -12.68
CA ALA A 37 -5.33 -8.05 -13.85
C ALA A 37 -3.94 -7.46 -13.50
N GLY A 38 -3.36 -7.92 -12.40
CA GLY A 38 -1.95 -7.69 -12.08
C GLY A 38 -1.02 -8.28 -13.13
N ASP A 39 0.01 -7.51 -13.52
CA ASP A 39 0.95 -7.87 -14.60
C ASP A 39 2.24 -8.51 -14.08
N ALA A 40 2.53 -8.37 -12.77
CA ALA A 40 3.72 -8.91 -12.13
C ALA A 40 3.56 -10.39 -11.75
N GLY A 41 4.65 -11.14 -11.85
CA GLY A 41 4.71 -12.53 -11.37
C GLY A 41 4.73 -12.63 -9.84
N GLU A 42 4.51 -13.85 -9.33
CA GLU A 42 4.52 -14.14 -7.88
C GLU A 42 5.81 -13.69 -7.21
N TYR A 43 6.96 -13.99 -7.83
CA TYR A 43 8.27 -13.59 -7.31
C TYR A 43 8.51 -12.08 -7.33
N GLU A 44 7.92 -11.35 -8.28
CA GLU A 44 8.03 -9.89 -8.34
C GLU A 44 7.18 -9.23 -7.26
N VAL A 45 5.98 -9.78 -7.00
CA VAL A 45 5.12 -9.35 -5.89
C VAL A 45 5.80 -9.65 -4.55
N ASP A 46 6.39 -10.83 -4.38
CA ASP A 46 7.15 -11.16 -3.17
C ASP A 46 8.37 -10.25 -3.00
N ALA A 47 9.15 -10.02 -4.06
CA ALA A 47 10.28 -9.10 -4.03
C ALA A 47 9.85 -7.67 -3.66
N TYR A 48 8.71 -7.21 -4.16
CA TYR A 48 8.13 -5.92 -3.79
C TYR A 48 7.74 -5.85 -2.31
N LEU A 49 7.04 -6.86 -1.80
CA LEU A 49 6.63 -6.94 -0.39
C LEU A 49 7.79 -7.06 0.60
N ASN A 50 8.99 -7.42 0.10
CA ASN A 50 10.23 -7.44 0.87
C ASN A 50 11.12 -6.20 0.61
N GLY A 51 10.67 -5.25 -0.21
CA GLY A 51 11.43 -4.03 -0.56
C GLY A 51 12.64 -4.27 -1.46
N VAL A 52 12.73 -5.43 -2.11
CA VAL A 52 13.81 -5.80 -3.05
C VAL A 52 13.56 -5.21 -4.44
N LEU A 53 12.29 -5.09 -4.85
CA LEU A 53 11.86 -4.58 -6.15
C LEU A 53 10.88 -3.42 -5.97
N ALA A 54 11.04 -2.36 -6.75
CA ALA A 54 10.02 -1.31 -6.86
C ALA A 54 9.06 -1.65 -8.00
N LEU A 55 7.76 -1.77 -7.69
CA LEU A 55 6.71 -1.91 -8.70
C LEU A 55 6.15 -0.54 -9.12
N PRO A 56 5.59 -0.43 -10.34
CA PRO A 56 4.84 0.76 -10.76
C PRO A 56 3.69 1.05 -9.79
N ALA A 57 3.36 2.33 -9.59
CA ALA A 57 2.33 2.77 -8.63
C ALA A 57 0.99 2.01 -8.78
N VAL A 58 0.52 1.82 -10.00
CA VAL A 58 -0.71 1.04 -10.29
C VAL A 58 -0.60 -0.39 -9.78
N GLN A 59 0.55 -1.04 -9.96
CA GLN A 59 0.75 -2.42 -9.51
C GLN A 59 0.83 -2.50 -7.98
N ARG A 60 1.49 -1.53 -7.33
CA ARG A 60 1.52 -1.42 -5.86
C ARG A 60 0.12 -1.25 -5.28
N ASP A 61 -0.68 -0.41 -5.91
CA ASP A 61 -2.06 -0.15 -5.50
C ASP A 61 -2.95 -1.38 -5.67
N LEU A 62 -2.74 -2.17 -6.72
CA LEU A 62 -3.41 -3.45 -6.90
C LEU A 62 -3.01 -4.47 -5.82
N VAL A 63 -1.73 -4.50 -5.42
CA VAL A 63 -1.28 -5.36 -4.30
C VAL A 63 -1.93 -4.92 -2.99
N SER A 64 -1.94 -3.61 -2.67
CA SER A 64 -2.65 -3.09 -1.50
C SER A 64 -4.15 -3.40 -1.55
N HIS A 65 -4.78 -3.28 -2.73
CA HIS A 65 -6.18 -3.62 -2.90
C HIS A 65 -6.46 -5.11 -2.63
N ALA A 66 -5.60 -6.00 -3.14
CA ALA A 66 -5.70 -7.42 -2.89
C ALA A 66 -5.59 -7.76 -1.40
N VAL A 67 -4.66 -7.11 -0.68
CA VAL A 67 -4.53 -7.26 0.78
C VAL A 67 -5.79 -6.80 1.50
N ASN A 68 -6.33 -5.63 1.16
CA ASN A 68 -7.52 -5.07 1.80
C ASN A 68 -8.75 -5.96 1.60
N GLU A 69 -8.94 -6.48 0.39
CA GLU A 69 -10.02 -7.41 0.06
C GLU A 69 -9.92 -8.73 0.87
N LEU A 70 -8.71 -9.27 1.02
CA LEU A 70 -8.46 -10.50 1.76
C LEU A 70 -8.54 -10.31 3.28
N ALA A 71 -8.13 -9.14 3.78
CA ALA A 71 -8.16 -8.81 5.19
C ALA A 71 -9.59 -8.57 5.71
N GLY A 72 -10.54 -8.23 4.83
CA GLY A 72 -11.95 -8.06 5.20
C GLY A 72 -12.19 -7.02 6.30
N GLY A 73 -11.33 -6.00 6.38
CA GLY A 73 -11.38 -4.96 7.42
C GLY A 73 -10.54 -5.23 8.67
N ALA A 74 -9.80 -6.36 8.74
CA ALA A 74 -8.87 -6.64 9.83
C ALA A 74 -7.58 -5.80 9.76
N ALA A 75 -7.22 -5.31 8.57
CA ALA A 75 -6.07 -4.46 8.32
C ALA A 75 -6.32 -3.58 7.08
N ASP A 76 -5.63 -2.44 7.00
CA ASP A 76 -5.72 -1.49 5.88
C ASP A 76 -4.33 -1.19 5.31
N ALA A 77 -4.08 -1.69 4.11
CA ALA A 77 -2.90 -1.41 3.31
C ALA A 77 -3.10 -0.12 2.50
N PRO A 78 -2.16 0.83 2.55
CA PRO A 78 -2.31 2.12 1.91
C PRO A 78 -2.12 2.06 0.38
N TYR A 79 -2.79 2.98 -0.31
CA TYR A 79 -2.58 3.25 -1.74
C TYR A 79 -1.54 4.36 -1.94
N SER A 80 -0.95 4.42 -3.13
CA SER A 80 0.08 5.40 -3.51
C SER A 80 -0.39 6.83 -3.23
N ARG A 81 -1.66 7.11 -3.55
CA ARG A 81 -2.32 8.43 -3.36
C ARG A 81 -2.52 8.84 -1.89
N GLY A 82 -2.59 7.87 -0.99
CA GLY A 82 -2.72 8.13 0.46
C GLY A 82 -1.40 8.54 1.10
N LEU A 83 -0.27 8.31 0.43
CA LEU A 83 1.06 8.50 0.98
C LEU A 83 1.64 9.88 0.64
N ASP A 84 1.17 10.54 -0.42
CA ASP A 84 1.47 11.95 -0.74
C ASP A 84 0.66 12.97 0.06
N GLY A 85 -0.43 12.54 0.71
CA GLY A 85 -1.52 13.40 1.17
C GLY A 85 -1.46 13.94 2.60
N GLU A 86 -0.50 13.55 3.45
CA GLU A 86 -0.43 14.03 4.84
C GLU A 86 0.40 15.32 5.00
N ARG A 87 0.27 16.24 4.04
CA ARG A 87 0.55 17.66 4.24
C ARG A 87 -0.79 18.40 4.16
N ASN A 88 -1.53 18.41 5.28
CA ASN A 88 -2.67 19.30 5.47
C ASN A 88 -2.22 20.58 6.20
N PRO A 89 -1.92 21.70 5.52
CA PRO A 89 -1.70 23.00 6.17
C PRO A 89 -3.04 23.72 6.46
N GLY A 90 -3.99 23.02 7.08
CA GLY A 90 -5.34 23.54 7.33
C GLY A 90 -5.90 23.33 8.74
N GLN A 91 -5.15 22.66 9.63
CA GLN A 91 -5.50 22.52 11.04
C GLN A 91 -4.64 23.46 11.90
N GLY A 92 -4.79 24.76 11.65
CA GLY A 92 -4.30 25.83 12.50
C GLY A 92 -5.46 26.75 12.84
N GLU A 93 -5.92 26.66 14.09
CA GLU A 93 -6.73 27.67 14.80
C GLU A 93 -8.14 27.99 14.30
N ALA A 94 -9.11 27.28 14.88
CA ALA A 94 -10.10 27.96 15.72
C ALA A 94 -10.11 27.19 17.05
N PRO A 95 -9.95 27.84 18.22
CA PRO A 95 -10.98 28.75 18.72
C PRO A 95 -10.47 29.93 19.58
N ASP A 96 -11.28 30.97 19.72
CA ASP A 96 -11.83 31.46 21.00
C ASP A 96 -12.28 32.92 20.90
N GLY A 97 -13.39 33.22 21.57
CA GLY A 97 -14.24 34.38 21.33
C GLY A 97 -13.70 35.74 21.78
N ARG A 98 -14.27 36.78 21.17
CA ARG A 98 -14.86 37.95 21.84
C ARG A 98 -15.69 38.77 20.86
#